data_AF-A0A9R1K3N6-F1
#
_entry.id   AF-A0A9R1K3N6-F1
#
_cell.length_a   1.000
_cell.length_b   1.000
_cell.length_c   1.000
_cell.angle_alpha   90.00
_cell.angle_beta   90.00
_cell.angle_gamma   90.00
#
_symmetry.space_group_name_H-M   'P 1'
#
loop_
_entity.id
_entity.type
_entity.pdbx_description
1 polymer ?
#
loop_
_entity_poly.entity_id
_entity_poly.type
_entity_poly.pdbx_seq_one_letter_code
_entity_poly.pdbx_strand_id
1 'polypeptide(L)' 'LLRPGRLGQKYFVPSPSANERHSILKALIRSQRKPVSCTVDLDAFARRAECNNLSGADLASW' A
#
# COMPACT_ATOMS: atom_id res chain seq x y z
N LEU A 1 21.21 -9.37 16.02
CA LEU A 1 21.86 -9.32 14.69
C LEU A 1 22.03 -7.86 14.22
N LEU A 2 22.66 -7.00 15.03
CA LEU A 2 22.89 -5.58 14.70
C LEU A 2 24.28 -5.19 15.25
N ARG A 3 25.34 -5.49 14.50
CA ARG A 3 26.67 -4.93 14.78
C ARG A 3 26.75 -3.53 14.16
N PRO A 4 27.10 -2.49 14.93
CA PRO A 4 27.35 -1.15 14.40
C PRO A 4 28.38 -1.22 13.25
N GLY A 5 28.12 -0.52 12.14
CA GLY A 5 29.02 -0.46 10.97
C GLY A 5 28.67 -1.38 9.78
N ARG A 6 27.66 -2.25 9.89
CA ARG A 6 27.21 -3.13 8.78
C ARG A 6 25.81 -2.84 8.23
N LEU A 7 24.96 -2.18 9.02
CA LEU A 7 23.59 -1.86 8.66
C LEU A 7 23.39 -0.35 8.84
N GLY A 8 22.95 0.32 7.78
CA GLY A 8 22.78 1.77 7.72
C GLY A 8 21.74 2.31 8.70
N GLN A 9 21.58 3.64 8.71
CA GLN A 9 20.62 4.35 9.56
C GLN A 9 19.24 3.69 9.54
N LYS A 10 18.63 3.58 10.72
CA LYS A 10 17.31 2.97 10.87
C LYS A 10 16.24 3.97 10.46
N TYR A 11 15.53 3.66 9.38
CA TYR A 11 14.32 4.38 8.99
C TYR A 11 13.10 3.52 9.31
N PHE A 12 12.16 4.11 10.04
CA PHE A 12 10.86 3.50 10.27
C PHE A 12 9.92 3.86 9.13
N VAL A 13 9.23 2.86 8.59
CA VAL A 13 8.20 3.05 7.55
C VAL A 13 6.85 2.84 8.22
N PRO A 14 6.02 3.89 8.36
CA PRO A 14 4.67 3.75 8.91
C PRO A 14 3.74 3.07 7.89
N SER A 15 2.55 2.67 8.36
CA SER A 15 1.46 2.24 7.48
C SER A 15 1.10 3.37 6.49
N PRO A 16 0.74 3.02 5.24
CA PRO A 16 0.42 4.02 4.23
C PRO A 16 -0.83 4.83 4.59
N SER A 17 -0.77 6.13 4.34
CA SER A 17 -1.91 7.04 4.37
C SER A 17 -2.94 6.69 3.30
N ALA A 18 -4.16 7.21 3.40
CA ALA A 18 -5.22 6.95 2.41
C ALA A 18 -4.80 7.30 0.97
N ASN A 19 -4.05 8.40 0.78
CA ASN A 19 -3.57 8.82 -0.54
C ASN A 19 -2.49 7.86 -1.09
N GLU A 20 -1.61 7.37 -0.21
CA GLU A 20 -0.59 6.38 -0.58
C GLU A 20 -1.24 5.03 -0.89
N ARG A 21 -2.25 4.61 -0.13
CA ARG A 21 -3.04 3.41 -0.41
C ARG A 21 -3.72 3.49 -1.79
N HIS A 22 -4.31 4.64 -2.13
CA HIS A 22 -4.87 4.86 -3.47
C HIS A 22 -3.79 4.74 -4.56
N SER A 23 -2.61 5.31 -4.35
CA SER A 23 -1.49 5.19 -5.29
C SER A 23 -1.00 3.75 -5.44
N ILE A 24 -0.91 3.00 -4.34
CA ILE A 24 -0.55 1.58 -4.33
C ILE A 24 -1.60 0.77 -5.10
N LEU A 25 -2.89 0.97 -4.83
CA LEU A 25 -3.99 0.29 -5.54
C LEU A 25 -3.94 0.55 -7.05
N LYS A 26 -3.73 1.80 -7.47
CA LYS A 26 -3.54 2.15 -8.88
C LYS A 26 -2.35 1.43 -9.51
N ALA A 27 -1.22 1.40 -8.80
CA ALA A 27 -0.02 0.72 -9.27
C ALA A 27 -0.24 -0.80 -9.42
N LEU A 28 -0.93 -1.42 -8.47
CA LEU A 28 -1.25 -2.85 -8.47
C LEU A 28 -2.20 -3.23 -9.62
N ILE A 29 -3.25 -2.45 -9.84
CA ILE A 29 -4.19 -2.67 -10.96
C ILE A 29 -3.44 -2.64 -12.29
N ARG A 30 -2.54 -1.65 -12.46
CA ARG A 30 -1.72 -1.50 -13.66
C ARG A 30 -0.70 -2.64 -13.81
N SER A 31 -0.03 -3.06 -12.74
CA SER A 31 1.05 -4.07 -12.80
C SER A 31 0.52 -5.49 -12.94
N GLN A 32 -0.57 -5.82 -12.23
CA GLN A 32 -1.21 -7.14 -12.25
C GLN A 32 -2.24 -7.30 -13.38
N ARG A 33 -2.52 -6.23 -14.14
CA ARG A 33 -3.56 -6.18 -15.17
C ARG A 33 -4.93 -6.68 -14.66
N LYS A 34 -5.25 -6.41 -13.39
CA LYS A 34 -6.56 -6.75 -12.83
C LYS A 34 -7.63 -5.90 -13.53
N PRO A 35 -8.65 -6.51 -14.17
CA PRO A 35 -9.73 -5.74 -14.78
C PRO A 35 -10.54 -5.10 -13.66
N VAL A 36 -10.52 -3.76 -13.58
CA VAL A 36 -11.32 -2.98 -12.66
C VAL A 36 -12.37 -2.23 -13.46
N SER A 37 -13.63 -2.35 -13.03
CA SER A 37 -14.74 -1.64 -13.67
C SER A 37 -14.59 -0.13 -13.51
N CYS A 38 -15.03 0.63 -14.52
CA CYS A 38 -15.07 2.10 -14.51
C CYS A 38 -15.92 2.66 -13.35
N THR A 39 -16.79 1.82 -12.77
CA THR A 39 -17.68 2.16 -11.66
C THR A 39 -17.01 2.04 -10.29
N VAL A 40 -15.80 1.49 -10.21
CA VAL A 40 -15.09 1.31 -8.93
C VAL A 40 -14.35 2.59 -8.56
N ASP A 41 -14.77 3.19 -7.45
CA ASP A 41 -14.06 4.32 -6.84
C ASP A 41 -12.95 3.82 -5.90
N LEU A 42 -11.71 3.84 -6.39
CA LEU A 42 -10.52 3.44 -5.65
C LEU A 42 -10.17 4.42 -4.52
N ASP A 43 -10.54 5.70 -4.65
CA ASP A 43 -10.27 6.70 -3.61
C ASP A 43 -11.19 6.46 -2.41
N ALA A 44 -12.48 6.24 -2.68
CA ALA A 44 -13.45 5.85 -1.66
C ALA A 44 -13.04 4.54 -0.96
N PHE A 45 -12.52 3.56 -1.70
CA PHE A 45 -12.01 2.32 -1.12
C PHE A 45 -10.78 2.57 -0.23
N ALA A 46 -9.80 3.35 -0.70
CA ALA A 46 -8.57 3.62 0.05
C ALA A 46 -8.81 4.35 1.38
N ARG A 47 -9.92 5.09 1.50
CA ARG A 47 -10.32 5.82 2.72
C ARG A 47 -11.11 4.98 3.73
N ARG A 48 -11.51 3.75 3.39
CA ARG A 48 -12.26 2.89 4.32
C ARG A 48 -11.46 2.60 5.57
N ALA A 49 -12.15 2.52 6.70
CA ALA A 49 -11.54 2.21 7.99
C ALA A 49 -10.88 0.82 8.00
N GLU A 50 -11.43 -0.14 7.24
CA GLU A 50 -10.86 -1.48 7.07
C GLU A 50 -9.43 -1.44 6.50
N CYS A 51 -9.11 -0.42 5.69
CA CYS A 51 -7.81 -0.29 5.03
C CYS A 51 -6.72 0.36 5.90
N ASN A 52 -7.06 0.87 7.09
CA ASN A 52 -6.12 1.67 7.90
C ASN A 52 -4.92 0.89 8.44
N ASN A 53 -5.05 -0.42 8.60
CA ASN A 53 -4.00 -1.30 9.13
C ASN A 53 -3.42 -2.23 8.05
N LEU A 54 -3.74 -1.99 6.78
CA LEU A 54 -3.23 -2.80 5.68
C LEU A 54 -1.87 -2.27 5.23
N SER A 55 -0.90 -3.17 5.13
CA SER A 55 0.37 -2.91 4.47
C SER A 55 0.18 -2.89 2.95
N GLY A 56 1.19 -2.42 2.22
CA GLY A 56 1.18 -2.50 0.75
C GLY A 56 1.08 -3.94 0.22
N ALA A 57 1.54 -4.93 0.99
CA ALA A 57 1.42 -6.34 0.64
C ALA A 57 -0.02 -6.84 0.83
N ASP A 58 -0.68 -6.45 1.91
CA ASP A 58 -2.09 -6.82 2.16
C ASP A 58 -3.01 -6.26 1.07
N LEU A 59 -2.73 -5.03 0.59
CA LEU A 59 -3.45 -4.44 -0.54
C LEU A 59 -3.22 -5.20 -1.86
N ALA A 60 -2.09 -5.90 -2.01
CA ALA A 60 -1.75 -6.69 -3.20
C ALA A 60 -2.36 -8.09 -3.19
N SER A 61 -2.61 -8.65 -2.00
CA SER A 61 -3.27 -9.94 -1.80
C SER A 61 -4.80 -9.87 -1.88
N TRP A 62 -5.34 -8.66 -1.88
CA TRP A 62 -6.75 -8.36 -2.14
C TRP A 62 -7.08 -8.51 -3.64
#